data_AF-A0A7Y5KA00-F1
#
_entry.id   AF-A0A7Y5KA00-F1
#
_cell.length_a   1.000
_cell.length_b   1.000
_cell.length_c   1.000
_cell.angle_alpha   90.00
_cell.angle_beta   90.00
_cell.angle_gamma   90.00
#
_symmetry.space_group_name_H-M   'P 1'
#
loop_
_entity.id
_entity.type
_entity.pdbx_description
1 polymer ?
#
loop_
_entity_poly.entity_id
_entity_poly.type
_entity_poly.pdbx_seq_one_letter_code
_entity_poly.pdbx_strand_id
1 'polypeptide(L)' 'MKFQDYADIVDNLLRRHWAITDSLLTQEAYNPRQGIIEGKITFLDGSYIDFLEEVQIDPNSISKSRYSY' A
#
# COMPACT_ATOMS: atom_id res chain seq x y z
N MET A 1 -15.20 -2.90 5.89
CA MET A 1 -13.74 -2.74 5.99
C MET A 1 -13.43 -1.26 5.98
N LYS A 2 -12.49 -0.81 6.82
CA LYS A 2 -11.98 0.56 6.83
C LYS A 2 -10.70 0.65 5.99
N PHE A 3 -10.32 1.87 5.60
CA PHE A 3 -9.05 2.13 4.91
C PHE A 3 -7.85 1.64 5.74
N GLN A 4 -7.89 1.86 7.05
CA GLN A 4 -6.86 1.37 7.97
C GLN A 4 -6.67 -0.15 7.89
N ASP A 5 -7.77 -0.92 7.90
CA ASP A 5 -7.72 -2.38 7.80
C ASP A 5 -7.04 -2.82 6.48
N TYR A 6 -7.32 -2.10 5.39
CA TYR A 6 -6.68 -2.37 4.10
C TYR A 6 -5.19 -2.05 4.12
N ALA A 7 -4.79 -0.91 4.68
CA ALA A 7 -3.39 -0.52 4.79
C ALA A 7 -2.59 -1.51 5.66
N ASP A 8 -3.17 -1.97 6.77
CA ASP A 8 -2.57 -2.99 7.64
C ASP A 8 -2.39 -4.34 6.90
N ILE A 9 -3.33 -4.71 6.02
CA ILE A 9 -3.18 -5.91 5.18
C ILE A 9 -2.01 -5.74 4.20
N VAL A 10 -1.88 -4.56 3.57
CA VAL A 10 -0.79 -4.28 2.64
C VAL A 10 0.57 -4.34 3.34
N ASP A 11 0.72 -3.69 4.51
CA ASP A 11 1.96 -3.75 5.30
C ASP A 11 2.31 -5.19 5.69
N ASN A 12 1.33 -5.97 6.15
CA ASN A 12 1.55 -7.38 6.49
C ASN A 12 1.96 -8.24 5.28
N LEU A 13 1.40 -7.99 4.09
CA LEU A 13 1.77 -8.70 2.88
C LEU A 13 3.20 -8.37 2.45
N LEU A 14 3.59 -7.10 2.53
CA LEU A 14 4.94 -6.66 2.17
C LEU A 14 5.99 -7.24 3.12
N ARG A 15 5.74 -7.20 4.44
CA ARG A 15 6.66 -7.78 5.46
C ARG A 15 6.85 -9.30 5.33
N ARG A 16 5.85 -10.01 4.83
CA ARG A 16 5.88 -11.48 4.69
C ARG A 16 6.39 -11.94 3.33
N HIS A 17 6.56 -11.02 2.39
CA HIS A 17 6.96 -11.40 1.04
C HIS A 17 8.45 -11.72 0.99
N TRP A 18 8.79 -12.96 0.64
CA TRP A 18 10.16 -13.48 0.66
C TRP A 18 11.15 -12.68 -0.20
N ALA A 19 10.67 -12.02 -1.27
CA ALA A 19 11.52 -11.25 -2.18
C ALA A 19 11.79 -9.80 -1.72
N ILE A 20 11.15 -9.35 -0.63
CA ILE A 20 11.28 -7.98 -0.12
C ILE A 20 12.31 -7.98 1.01
N THR A 21 13.34 -7.14 0.87
CA THR A 21 14.37 -6.94 1.90
C THR A 21 13.96 -5.86 2.88
N ASP A 22 13.38 -4.77 2.36
CA ASP A 22 12.94 -3.62 3.14
C ASP A 22 11.73 -2.96 2.49
N SER A 23 10.88 -2.37 3.31
CA SER A 23 9.70 -1.63 2.85
C SER A 23 9.42 -0.46 3.77
N LEU A 24 9.32 0.74 3.20
CA LEU A 24 8.83 1.93 3.87
C LEU A 24 7.42 2.22 3.36
N LEU A 25 6.46 2.35 4.26
CA LEU A 25 5.07 2.69 3.96
C LEU A 25 4.65 3.92 4.76
N THR A 26 4.05 4.88 4.07
CA THR A 26 3.33 5.99 4.67
C THR A 26 1.89 5.92 4.18
N GLN A 27 0.96 6.27 5.06
CA GLN A 27 -0.46 6.23 4.75
C GLN A 27 -1.14 7.50 5.24
N GLU A 28 -2.05 8.03 4.42
CA GLU A 28 -2.84 9.21 4.74
C GLU A 28 -4.31 8.89 4.51
N ALA A 29 -5.11 8.89 5.58
CA ALA A 29 -6.53 8.64 5.50
C ALA A 29 -7.31 9.96 5.34
N TYR A 30 -8.04 10.13 4.25
CA TYR A 30 -8.95 11.26 4.06
C TYR A 30 -10.24 11.05 4.85
N ASN A 31 -10.73 9.81 4.89
CA ASN A 31 -11.90 9.40 5.65
C ASN A 31 -11.81 7.89 5.96
N PRO A 32 -12.75 7.30 6.72
CA PRO A 32 -12.68 5.88 7.09
C PRO A 32 -12.68 4.89 5.92
N ARG A 33 -12.98 5.33 4.70
CA ARG A 33 -13.09 4.52 3.49
C ARG A 33 -12.18 4.97 2.35
N GLN A 34 -11.42 6.04 2.51
CA GLN A 34 -10.58 6.58 1.44
C GLN A 34 -9.28 7.12 2.00
N GLY A 35 -8.20 6.91 1.28
CA GLY A 35 -6.89 7.44 1.61
C GLY A 35 -5.86 7.11 0.54
N ILE A 36 -4.62 7.53 0.80
CA ILE A 36 -3.46 7.22 -0.03
C ILE A 36 -2.50 6.35 0.77
N ILE A 37 -1.89 5.40 0.06
CA ILE A 37 -0.74 4.64 0.53
C ILE A 37 0.41 4.97 -0.41
N GLU A 38 1.49 5.50 0.14
CA GLU A 38 2.75 5.68 -0.57
C GLU A 38 3.81 4.78 0.07
N GLY A 39 4.76 4.33 -0.74
CA GLY A 39 5.83 3.52 -0.20
C GLY A 39 6.95 3.23 -1.17
N LYS A 40 8.04 2.75 -0.57
CA LYS A 40 9.22 2.26 -1.26
C LYS A 40 9.45 0.82 -0.87
N ILE A 41 9.52 -0.06 -1.88
CA ILE A 41 9.80 -1.49 -1.72
C ILE A 41 11.19 -1.75 -2.26
N THR A 42 12.06 -2.36 -1.46
CA THR A 42 13.40 -2.79 -1.88
C THR A 42 13.45 -4.31 -1.94
N PHE A 43 13.90 -4.85 -3.08
CA PHE A 43 13.95 -6.30 -3.31
C PHE A 43 15.31 -6.90 -2.94
N LEU A 44 15.37 -8.23 -2.89
CA LEU A 44 16.60 -8.99 -2.60
C LEU A 44 17.74 -8.72 -3.60
N ASP A 45 17.43 -8.39 -4.85
CA ASP A 45 18.41 -8.07 -5.89
C ASP A 45 18.91 -6.61 -5.83
N GLY A 46 18.43 -5.83 -4.84
CA GLY A 46 18.77 -4.42 -4.67
C GLY A 46 17.97 -3.48 -5.56
N SER A 47 17.09 -3.99 -6.43
CA SER A 47 16.14 -3.15 -7.16
C SER A 47 15.10 -2.56 -6.19
N TYR A 48 14.49 -1.45 -6.56
CA TYR A 48 13.44 -0.83 -5.77
C TYR A 48 12.29 -0.35 -6.64
N ILE A 49 11.11 -0.27 -6.03
CA ILE A 49 9.91 0.32 -6.60
C ILE A 49 9.36 1.34 -5.62
N ASP A 50 9.19 2.57 -6.10
CA ASP A 50 8.41 3.60 -5.42
C ASP A 50 6.98 3.54 -5.98
N PHE A 51 5.97 3.68 -5.11
CA PHE A 51 4.59 3.68 -5.53
C PHE A 51 3.75 4.67 -4.72
N LEU A 52 2.72 5.20 -5.38
CA LEU A 52 1.64 5.94 -4.74
C LEU A 52 0.32 5.32 -5.21
N GLU A 53 -0.52 4.93 -4.26
CA GLU A 53 -1.80 4.27 -4.54
C GLU A 53 -2.92 5.00 -3.78
N GLU A 54 -3.84 5.59 -4.52
CA GLU A 54 -5.10 6.07 -3.93
C GLU A 54 -6.09 4.92 -3.85
N VAL A 55 -6.69 4.76 -2.66
CA VAL A 55 -7.58 3.64 -2.36
C VAL A 55 -8.93 4.19 -1.92
N GLN A 56 -9.99 3.71 -2.55
CA GLN A 56 -11.37 3.95 -2.14
C GLN A 56 -12.06 2.61 -1.87
N ILE A 57 -12.66 2.49 -0.68
CA ILE A 57 -13.35 1.29 -0.20
C ILE A 57 -14.84 1.56 -0.20
N ASP A 58 -15.52 0.94 -1.15
CA ASP A 58 -16.97 0.88 -1.19
C ASP A 58 -17.47 -0.39 -0.47
N PRO A 59 -18.75 -0.47 -0.10
CA PRO A 59 -19.29 -1.64 0.61
C PRO A 59 -19.05 -2.98 -0.10
N ASN A 60 -18.97 -2.96 -1.44
CA ASN A 60 -18.87 -4.16 -2.28
C ASN A 60 -17.62 -4.20 -3.17
N SER A 61 -16.79 -3.16 -3.16
CA SER A 61 -15.64 -3.03 -4.06
C SER A 61 -14.53 -2.19 -3.46
N ILE A 62 -13.30 -2.42 -3.93
CA ILE A 62 -12.15 -1.57 -3.62
C ILE A 62 -11.66 -1.02 -4.96
N SER A 63 -11.70 0.30 -5.11
CA SER A 63 -11.11 1.01 -6.24
C SER A 63 -9.70 1.45 -5.89
N LYS A 64 -8.77 1.30 -6.83
CA LYS A 64 -7.35 1.60 -6.65
C LYS A 64 -6.84 2.35 -7.86
N SER A 65 -6.21 3.50 -7.64
CA SER A 65 -5.52 4.27 -8.66
C SER A 65 -4.04 4.30 -8.31
N ARG A 66 -3.21 3.60 -9.10
CA ARG A 66 -1.77 3.52 -8.87
C ARG A 66 -1.02 4.47 -9.80
N TYR A 67 -0.15 5.26 -9.20
CA TYR A 67 0.81 6.12 -9.88
C TYR A 67 2.21 5.52 -9.68
N SER A 68 2.90 5.29 -10.79
CA SER A 68 4.30 4.86 -10.83
C SER A 68 5.10 5.99 -11.48
N TYR A 69 6.15 6.45 -10.80
CA TYR A 69 7.07 7.49 -11.27
C TYR A 69 8.32 6.89 -11.90
#